data_AF-A0AA34TS31-F1
#
_entry.id   AF-A0AA34TS31-F1
#
_cell.length_a   1.000
_cell.length_b   1.000
_cell.length_c   1.000
_cell.angle_alpha   90.00
_cell.angle_beta   90.00
_cell.angle_gamma   90.00
#
_symmetry.space_group_name_H-M   'P 1'
#
loop_
_entity.id
_entity.type
_entity.pdbx_description
1 polymer ?
#
loop_
_entity_poly.entity_id
_entity_poly.type
_entity_poly.pdbx_seq_one_letter_code
_entity_poly.pdbx_strand_id
1 'polypeptide(L)'
;MGLKLENQVRDSEKDSKKWKSIFGVIFLGALGSGFWEYFLKDFCIKVLDLTVTAASYLFSGFADSLYSNIGNGVGGFLPIFTPVIIMVMMILFPWVFTMKLYSVTKQMNVRTKKVDNDKLLKKIRFFKIATPLLSLLITLMYGHMLFESVYQYKTVHYIERTLEIVRPSVTPQEFLLLRSEYRQINSLEKFEDFYFKVSSVAKENSIELPQFSPLLIKPKA
;
A
#
# COMPACT_ATOMS: atom_id res chain seq x y z
N MET A 1 13.63 35.86 51.40
CA MET A 1 12.29 35.36 50.98
C MET A 1 12.09 35.38 49.45
N GLY A 2 12.69 36.33 48.70
CA GLY A 2 12.52 36.43 47.24
C GLY A 2 13.02 35.24 46.40
N LEU A 3 14.16 34.64 46.74
CA LEU A 3 14.74 33.51 45.98
C LEU A 3 13.84 32.25 45.94
N LYS A 4 12.96 32.06 46.94
CA LYS A 4 12.05 30.90 46.98
C LYS A 4 10.87 31.09 46.03
N LEU A 5 10.40 32.33 45.84
CA LEU A 5 9.32 32.67 44.93
C LEU A 5 9.78 32.61 43.47
N GLU A 6 11.00 33.05 43.17
CA GLU A 6 11.54 33.02 41.80
C GLU A 6 11.73 31.60 41.27
N ASN A 7 12.22 30.68 42.09
CA ASN A 7 12.34 29.26 41.71
C ASN A 7 10.97 28.61 41.49
N GLN A 8 9.98 28.94 42.34
CA GLN A 8 8.63 28.38 42.21
C GLN A 8 7.93 28.86 40.92
N VAL A 9 8.13 30.12 40.51
CA VAL A 9 7.62 30.64 39.24
C VAL A 9 8.30 29.94 38.05
N ARG A 10 9.63 29.76 38.10
CA ARG A 10 10.39 29.15 37.01
C ARG A 10 10.06 27.67 36.79
N ASP A 11 9.81 26.92 37.86
CA ASP A 11 9.39 25.52 37.76
C ASP A 11 7.98 25.39 37.19
N SER A 12 7.05 26.28 37.56
CA SER A 12 5.68 26.30 37.01
C SER A 12 5.65 26.57 35.49
N GLU A 13 6.55 27.42 34.98
CA GLU A 13 6.63 27.73 33.56
C GLU A 13 7.17 26.55 32.73
N LYS A 14 8.13 25.80 33.31
CA LYS A 14 8.72 24.61 32.68
C LYS A 14 7.69 23.48 32.57
N ASP A 15 6.87 23.29 33.59
CA ASP A 15 5.82 22.27 33.57
C ASP A 15 4.69 22.64 32.60
N SER A 16 4.31 23.92 32.52
CA SER A 16 3.35 24.41 31.50
C SER A 16 3.82 24.11 30.06
N LYS A 17 5.11 24.32 29.76
CA LYS A 17 5.68 24.01 28.43
C LYS A 17 5.67 22.51 28.13
N LYS A 18 6.00 21.66 29.11
CA LYS A 18 5.93 20.19 28.95
C LYS A 18 4.51 19.72 28.65
N TRP A 19 3.53 20.20 29.41
CA TRP A 19 2.12 19.84 29.21
C TRP A 19 1.60 20.27 27.84
N LYS A 20 1.95 21.48 27.36
CA LYS A 20 1.61 21.93 26.00
C LYS A 20 2.20 21.01 24.92
N SER A 21 3.44 20.55 25.10
CA SER A 21 4.07 19.60 24.16
C SER A 21 3.39 18.24 24.16
N ILE A 22 3.02 17.71 25.33
CA ILE A 22 2.36 16.40 25.45
C ILE A 22 0.96 16.47 24.82
N PHE A 23 0.17 17.50 25.15
CA PHE A 23 -1.14 17.72 24.54
C PHE A 23 -1.04 17.89 23.02
N GLY A 24 -0.01 18.60 22.54
CA GLY A 24 0.25 18.72 21.10
C GLY A 24 0.47 17.36 20.43
N VAL A 25 1.29 16.48 21.01
CA VAL A 25 1.56 15.13 20.45
C VAL A 25 0.30 14.26 20.48
N ILE A 26 -0.47 14.29 21.56
CA ILE A 26 -1.71 13.51 21.67
C ILE A 26 -2.75 14.01 20.66
N PHE A 27 -2.93 15.32 20.55
CA PHE A 27 -3.88 15.92 19.63
C PHE A 27 -3.48 15.69 18.17
N LEU A 28 -2.18 15.78 17.85
CA LEU A 28 -1.66 15.45 16.52
C LEU A 28 -1.83 13.96 16.20
N GLY A 29 -1.68 13.08 17.20
CA GLY A 29 -1.94 11.66 17.07
C GLY A 29 -3.41 11.35 16.80
N ALA A 30 -4.31 11.94 17.57
CA ALA A 30 -5.76 11.74 17.43
C ALA A 30 -6.34 12.38 16.17
N LEU A 31 -5.89 13.59 15.82
CA LEU A 31 -6.23 14.21 14.54
C LEU A 31 -5.63 13.41 13.38
N GLY A 32 -4.40 12.91 13.52
CA GLY A 32 -3.76 12.08 12.53
C GLY A 32 -4.54 10.79 12.26
N SER A 33 -4.97 10.08 13.31
CA SER A 33 -5.74 8.84 13.17
C SER A 33 -7.14 9.08 12.61
N GLY A 34 -7.86 10.11 13.11
CA GLY A 34 -9.20 10.43 12.61
C GLY A 34 -9.17 10.94 11.18
N PHE A 35 -8.25 11.84 10.84
CA PHE A 35 -8.09 12.35 9.48
C PHE A 35 -7.70 11.23 8.50
N TRP A 36 -6.82 10.31 8.92
CA TRP A 36 -6.44 9.16 8.12
C TRP A 36 -7.63 8.26 7.79
N GLU A 37 -8.42 7.88 8.80
CA GLU A 37 -9.54 6.95 8.62
C GLU A 37 -10.67 7.53 7.79
N TYR A 38 -11.06 8.78 8.03
CA TYR A 38 -12.24 9.37 7.38
C TYR A 38 -11.92 10.03 6.04
N PHE A 39 -10.81 10.75 5.95
CA PHE A 39 -10.50 11.50 4.74
C PHE A 39 -9.55 10.73 3.83
N LEU A 40 -8.42 10.29 4.37
CA LEU A 40 -7.37 9.76 3.52
C LEU A 40 -7.71 8.38 2.95
N LYS A 41 -8.37 7.51 3.72
CA LYS A 41 -8.81 6.20 3.24
C LYS A 41 -9.68 6.31 1.99
N ASP A 42 -10.76 7.08 2.08
CA ASP A 42 -11.72 7.22 0.98
C ASP A 42 -11.11 7.95 -0.22
N PHE A 43 -10.29 8.98 0.04
CA PHE A 43 -9.54 9.66 -1.00
C PHE A 43 -8.57 8.70 -1.71
N CYS A 44 -7.79 7.92 -0.96
CA CYS A 44 -6.86 6.93 -1.50
C CYS A 44 -7.59 5.86 -2.32
N ILE A 45 -8.74 5.36 -1.86
CA ILE A 45 -9.54 4.38 -2.62
C ILE A 45 -10.01 4.98 -3.95
N LYS A 46 -10.55 6.20 -3.95
CA LYS A 46 -10.98 6.88 -5.19
C LYS A 46 -9.84 7.13 -6.16
N VAL A 47 -8.70 7.60 -5.64
CA VAL A 47 -7.49 7.81 -6.46
C VAL A 47 -6.99 6.49 -7.03
N LEU A 48 -7.03 5.42 -6.23
CA LEU A 48 -6.63 4.09 -6.64
C LEU A 48 -7.55 3.55 -7.73
N ASP A 49 -8.87 3.64 -7.57
CA ASP A 49 -9.85 3.22 -8.59
C ASP A 49 -9.66 3.98 -9.90
N LEU A 50 -9.45 5.30 -9.82
CA LEU A 50 -9.17 6.13 -10.99
C LEU A 50 -7.85 5.71 -11.66
N THR A 51 -6.82 5.45 -10.87
CA THR A 51 -5.50 5.04 -11.36
C THR A 51 -5.57 3.67 -12.02
N VAL A 52 -6.25 2.71 -11.39
CA VAL A 52 -6.47 1.35 -11.92
C VAL A 52 -7.27 1.42 -13.20
N THR A 53 -8.35 2.20 -13.24
CA THR A 53 -9.17 2.39 -14.44
C THR A 53 -8.35 3.00 -15.58
N ALA A 54 -7.58 4.06 -15.30
CA ALA A 54 -6.70 4.68 -16.28
C ALA A 54 -5.61 3.71 -16.76
N ALA A 55 -4.99 2.96 -15.84
CA ALA A 55 -3.99 1.96 -16.17
C ALA A 55 -4.56 0.85 -17.06
N SER A 56 -5.78 0.37 -16.78
CA SER A 56 -6.47 -0.62 -17.63
C SER A 56 -6.78 -0.09 -19.03
N TYR A 57 -7.10 1.20 -19.17
CA TYR A 57 -7.28 1.82 -20.50
C TYR A 57 -5.95 1.99 -21.25
N LEU A 58 -4.86 2.28 -20.55
CA LEU A 58 -3.54 2.49 -21.15
C LEU A 58 -2.82 1.17 -21.45
N PHE A 59 -3.06 0.13 -20.65
CA PHE A 59 -2.40 -1.17 -20.71
C PHE A 59 -3.45 -2.28 -20.68
N SER A 60 -3.79 -2.81 -21.86
CA SER A 60 -4.76 -3.89 -22.01
C SER A 60 -4.43 -5.13 -21.17
N GLY A 61 -3.16 -5.39 -20.88
CA GLY A 61 -2.73 -6.52 -20.05
C GLY A 61 -2.76 -6.28 -18.54
N PHE A 62 -2.97 -5.04 -18.07
CA PHE A 62 -2.96 -4.76 -16.63
C PHE A 62 -4.14 -5.42 -15.91
N ALA A 63 -5.33 -5.36 -16.50
CA ALA A 63 -6.50 -6.02 -15.95
C ALA A 63 -6.24 -7.52 -15.78
N ASP A 64 -5.80 -8.21 -16.83
CA ASP A 64 -5.54 -9.66 -16.77
C ASP A 64 -4.41 -10.02 -15.80
N SER A 65 -3.38 -9.18 -15.65
CA SER A 65 -2.30 -9.42 -14.69
C SER A 65 -2.81 -9.52 -13.25
N LEU A 66 -3.80 -8.71 -12.87
CA LEU A 66 -4.44 -8.76 -11.54
C LEU A 66 -5.15 -10.10 -11.28
N TYR A 67 -5.64 -10.77 -12.32
CA TYR A 67 -6.40 -12.03 -12.20
C TYR A 67 -5.61 -13.28 -12.59
N SER A 68 -4.42 -13.11 -13.18
CA SER A 68 -3.60 -14.18 -13.78
C SER A 68 -3.27 -15.35 -12.85
N ASN A 69 -3.11 -15.08 -11.55
CA ASN A 69 -2.68 -16.08 -10.56
C ASN A 69 -3.76 -16.51 -9.57
N ILE A 70 -5.02 -16.09 -9.75
CA ILE A 70 -6.09 -16.40 -8.77
C ILE A 70 -6.37 -17.90 -8.71
N GLY A 71 -6.35 -18.61 -9.85
CA GLY A 71 -6.59 -20.06 -9.90
C GLY A 71 -5.57 -20.89 -9.11
N ASN A 72 -4.38 -20.35 -8.83
CA ASN A 72 -3.37 -21.02 -8.01
C ASN A 72 -3.81 -21.14 -6.53
N GLY A 73 -4.74 -20.30 -6.08
CA GLY A 73 -5.26 -20.26 -4.72
C GLY A 73 -4.33 -19.63 -3.69
N VAL A 74 -4.59 -19.87 -2.40
CA VAL A 74 -3.81 -19.24 -1.32
C VAL A 74 -2.40 -19.84 -1.32
N GLY A 75 -1.49 -19.19 -2.04
CA GLY A 75 -0.08 -19.22 -1.64
C GLY A 75 0.00 -18.66 -0.22
N GLY A 76 0.82 -19.24 0.66
CA GLY A 76 0.94 -18.76 2.05
C GLY A 76 1.27 -17.26 2.12
N PHE A 77 1.28 -16.63 3.29
CA PHE A 77 1.49 -15.17 3.42
C PHE A 77 2.86 -14.65 2.90
N LEU A 78 3.84 -15.55 2.70
CA LEU A 78 5.22 -15.23 2.30
C LEU A 78 5.40 -14.40 1.00
N PRO A 79 4.63 -14.60 -0.09
CA PRO A 79 4.71 -13.81 -1.31
C PRO A 79 4.30 -12.36 -1.14
N ILE A 80 3.52 -11.99 -0.11
CA ILE A 80 3.20 -10.59 0.19
C ILE A 80 4.30 -9.97 1.05
N PHE A 81 4.81 -10.72 2.03
CA PHE A 81 5.81 -10.21 2.96
C PHE A 81 7.13 -9.83 2.28
N THR A 82 7.57 -10.63 1.30
CA THR A 82 8.85 -10.43 0.62
C THR A 82 8.89 -9.10 -0.17
N PRO A 83 7.92 -8.79 -1.06
CA PRO A 83 7.84 -7.48 -1.71
C PRO A 83 7.75 -6.31 -0.74
N VAL A 84 7.03 -6.45 0.40
CA VAL A 84 6.94 -5.38 1.40
C VAL A 84 8.30 -5.05 1.99
N ILE A 85 9.07 -6.06 2.41
CA ILE A 85 10.42 -5.82 2.95
C ILE A 85 11.30 -5.15 1.90
N ILE A 86 11.31 -5.69 0.67
CA ILE A 86 12.12 -5.13 -0.41
C ILE A 86 11.73 -3.68 -0.68
N MET A 87 10.44 -3.37 -0.74
CA MET A 87 9.94 -2.01 -0.94
C MET A 87 10.39 -1.06 0.19
N VAL A 88 10.27 -1.48 1.46
CA VAL A 88 10.72 -0.68 2.60
C VAL A 88 12.24 -0.43 2.54
N MET A 89 13.04 -1.47 2.25
CA MET A 89 14.49 -1.32 2.09
C MET A 89 14.84 -0.39 0.92
N MET A 90 14.13 -0.47 -0.20
CA MET A 90 14.32 0.36 -1.40
C MET A 90 13.93 1.83 -1.20
N ILE A 91 12.99 2.11 -0.30
CA ILE A 91 12.62 3.49 0.07
C ILE A 91 13.64 4.07 1.06
N LEU A 92 14.02 3.29 2.08
CA LEU A 92 14.90 3.76 3.16
C LEU A 92 16.35 3.93 2.70
N PHE A 93 16.87 3.02 1.88
CA PHE A 93 18.28 3.03 1.48
C PHE A 93 18.71 4.32 0.74
N PRO A 94 17.96 4.80 -0.27
CA PRO A 94 18.24 6.07 -0.94
C PRO A 94 18.16 7.27 -0.01
N TRP A 95 17.24 7.26 0.96
CA TRP A 95 17.13 8.33 1.94
C TRP A 95 18.34 8.39 2.88
N VAL A 96 18.75 7.25 3.43
CA VAL A 96 19.95 7.16 4.27
C VAL A 96 21.20 7.54 3.48
N PHE A 97 21.31 7.09 2.23
CA PHE A 97 22.43 7.40 1.35
C PHE A 97 22.52 8.90 1.02
N THR A 98 21.39 9.54 0.69
CA THR A 98 21.35 10.99 0.41
C THR A 98 21.67 11.83 1.65
N MET A 99 21.21 11.43 2.85
CA MET A 99 21.60 12.08 4.11
C MET A 99 23.11 11.97 4.36
N LYS A 100 23.70 10.80 4.13
CA LYS A 100 25.16 10.59 4.28
C LYS A 100 25.95 11.47 3.29
N LEU A 101 25.52 11.53 2.02
CA LEU A 101 26.12 12.42 1.02
C LEU A 101 26.00 13.89 1.40
N TYR A 102 24.86 14.31 1.97
CA TYR A 102 24.67 15.67 2.46
C TYR A 102 25.68 16.02 3.56
N SER A 103 25.85 15.13 4.54
CA SER A 103 26.82 15.30 5.63
C SER A 103 28.25 15.44 5.11
N VAL A 104 28.67 14.59 4.17
CA VAL A 104 30.01 14.66 3.55
C VAL A 104 30.19 15.99 2.79
N THR A 105 29.19 16.44 2.03
CA THR A 105 29.28 17.74 1.34
C THR A 105 29.41 18.92 2.29
N LYS A 106 28.70 18.89 3.42
CA LYS A 106 28.78 19.94 4.43
C LYS A 106 30.19 20.02 5.04
N GLN A 107 30.80 18.88 5.33
CA GLN A 107 32.16 18.82 5.87
C GLN A 107 33.22 19.34 4.88
N MET A 108 33.06 19.03 3.58
CA MET A 108 33.97 19.54 2.54
C MET A 108 33.87 21.06 2.38
N ASN A 109 32.65 21.63 2.33
CA ASN A 109 32.47 23.08 2.19
C ASN A 109 33.10 23.88 3.35
N VAL A 110 33.17 23.31 4.56
CA VAL A 110 33.82 23.95 5.71
C VAL A 110 35.34 23.88 5.60
N ARG A 111 35.91 22.80 5.04
CA ARG A 111 37.36 22.58 4.97
C ARG A 111 38.02 23.20 3.74
N THR A 112 37.34 23.27 2.60
CA THR A 112 37.93 23.74 1.33
C THR A 112 37.28 25.03 0.86
N LYS A 113 37.77 26.17 1.34
CA LYS A 113 37.38 27.50 0.82
C LYS A 113 38.05 27.85 -0.53
N LYS A 114 38.89 26.97 -1.10
CA LYS A 114 39.78 27.31 -2.24
C LYS A 114 40.14 26.18 -3.23
N VAL A 115 39.50 25.00 -3.16
CA VAL A 115 39.87 23.89 -4.09
C VAL A 115 38.92 23.90 -5.28
N ASP A 116 39.50 24.09 -6.46
CA ASP A 116 38.89 24.10 -7.80
C ASP A 116 38.38 22.71 -8.23
N ASN A 117 37.43 22.17 -7.46
CA ASN A 117 36.92 20.81 -7.60
C ASN A 117 35.53 20.77 -8.24
N ASP A 118 35.31 21.60 -9.27
CA ASP A 118 34.04 21.71 -9.99
C ASP A 118 33.54 20.35 -10.51
N LYS A 119 34.46 19.47 -10.95
CA LYS A 119 34.14 18.09 -11.38
C LYS A 119 33.54 17.24 -10.26
N LEU A 120 34.08 17.32 -9.04
CA LEU A 120 33.61 16.55 -7.89
C LEU A 120 32.24 17.07 -7.41
N LEU A 121 32.05 18.39 -7.41
CA LEU A 121 30.77 19.01 -7.07
C LEU A 121 29.67 18.65 -8.09
N LYS A 122 29.97 18.67 -9.40
CA LYS A 122 29.06 18.21 -10.45
C LYS A 122 28.64 16.75 -10.26
N LYS A 123 29.59 15.87 -9.96
CA LYS A 123 29.32 14.45 -9.69
C LYS A 123 28.38 14.29 -8.48
N ILE A 124 28.63 15.01 -7.38
CA ILE A 124 27.77 14.91 -6.20
C ILE A 124 26.37 15.48 -6.46
N ARG A 125 26.25 16.60 -7.19
CA ARG A 125 24.94 17.15 -7.60
C ARG A 125 24.15 16.15 -8.45
N PHE A 126 24.82 15.47 -9.39
CA PHE A 126 24.20 14.41 -10.18
C PHE A 126 23.67 13.28 -9.31
N PHE A 127 24.48 12.72 -8.39
CA PHE A 127 24.03 11.65 -7.49
C PHE A 127 22.88 12.08 -6.56
N LYS A 128 22.84 13.35 -6.13
CA LYS A 128 21.73 13.88 -5.32
C LYS A 128 20.39 13.86 -6.06
N ILE A 129 20.39 13.97 -7.39
CA ILE A 129 19.17 13.96 -8.22
C ILE A 129 18.89 12.55 -8.75
N ALA A 130 19.92 11.85 -9.24
CA ALA A 130 19.78 10.53 -9.84
C ALA A 130 19.33 9.46 -8.83
N THR A 131 19.83 9.50 -7.60
CA THR A 131 19.50 8.50 -6.58
C THR A 131 18.01 8.49 -6.19
N PRO A 132 17.38 9.64 -5.83
CA PRO A 132 15.95 9.65 -5.53
C PRO A 132 15.09 9.34 -6.76
N LEU A 133 15.52 9.74 -7.97
CA LEU A 133 14.81 9.40 -9.20
C LEU A 133 14.80 7.89 -9.45
N LEU A 134 15.95 7.23 -9.29
CA LEU A 134 16.06 5.78 -9.41
C LEU A 134 15.24 5.07 -8.32
N SER A 135 15.28 5.57 -7.08
CA SER A 135 14.46 5.06 -5.97
C SER A 135 12.96 5.13 -6.29
N LEU A 136 12.51 6.25 -6.86
CA LEU A 136 11.12 6.44 -7.26
C LEU A 136 10.71 5.39 -8.30
N LEU A 137 11.52 5.18 -9.34
CA LEU A 137 11.23 4.20 -10.39
C LEU A 137 11.14 2.78 -9.84
N ILE A 138 12.09 2.38 -8.99
CA ILE A 138 12.08 1.08 -8.33
C ILE A 138 10.85 0.93 -7.42
N THR A 139 10.50 1.97 -6.68
CA THR A 139 9.32 1.99 -5.80
C THR A 139 8.03 1.81 -6.60
N LEU A 140 7.90 2.44 -7.76
CA LEU A 140 6.75 2.24 -8.64
C LEU A 140 6.66 0.79 -9.14
N MET A 141 7.77 0.20 -9.55
CA MET A 141 7.82 -1.18 -10.04
C MET A 141 7.44 -2.21 -8.97
N TYR A 142 8.00 -2.10 -7.76
CA TYR A 142 7.64 -3.00 -6.65
C TYR A 142 6.27 -2.68 -6.05
N GLY A 143 5.85 -1.41 -6.08
CA GLY A 143 4.52 -1.00 -5.67
C GLY A 143 3.43 -1.68 -6.50
N HIS A 144 3.64 -1.78 -7.81
CA HIS A 144 2.78 -2.56 -8.71
C HIS A 144 2.71 -4.04 -8.30
N MET A 145 3.85 -4.71 -8.15
CA MET A 145 3.90 -6.12 -7.74
C MET A 145 3.22 -6.38 -6.39
N LEU A 146 3.43 -5.48 -5.43
CA LEU A 146 2.79 -5.55 -4.12
C LEU A 146 1.27 -5.38 -4.25
N PHE A 147 0.83 -4.40 -5.05
CA PHE A 147 -0.58 -4.16 -5.30
C PHE A 147 -1.26 -5.39 -5.90
N GLU A 148 -0.68 -5.98 -6.96
CA GLU A 148 -1.18 -7.23 -7.57
C GLU A 148 -1.27 -8.35 -6.55
N SER A 149 -0.21 -8.55 -5.76
CA SER A 149 -0.15 -9.64 -4.76
C SER A 149 -1.22 -9.49 -3.67
N VAL A 150 -1.40 -8.27 -3.16
CA VAL A 150 -2.41 -7.97 -2.14
C VAL A 150 -3.82 -8.14 -2.71
N TYR A 151 -4.04 -7.69 -3.95
CA TYR A 151 -5.32 -7.85 -4.62
C TYR A 151 -5.65 -9.33 -4.84
N GLN A 152 -4.74 -10.08 -5.46
CA GLN A 152 -4.88 -11.52 -5.70
C GLN A 152 -5.18 -12.28 -4.41
N TYR A 153 -4.45 -11.99 -3.33
CA TYR A 153 -4.67 -12.59 -2.03
C TYR A 153 -6.09 -12.34 -1.49
N LYS A 154 -6.58 -11.10 -1.55
CA LYS A 154 -7.94 -10.75 -1.14
C LYS A 154 -8.99 -11.46 -1.99
N THR A 155 -8.80 -11.50 -3.30
CA THR A 155 -9.73 -12.13 -4.24
C THR A 155 -9.80 -13.63 -4.04
N VAL A 156 -8.65 -14.29 -3.86
CA VAL A 156 -8.58 -15.72 -3.54
C VAL A 156 -9.32 -16.02 -2.24
N HIS A 157 -9.05 -15.27 -1.17
CA HIS A 157 -9.74 -15.46 0.11
C HIS A 157 -11.25 -15.25 0.01
N TYR A 158 -11.67 -14.25 -0.77
CA TYR A 158 -13.08 -14.03 -1.06
C TYR A 158 -13.70 -15.23 -1.76
N ILE A 159 -13.08 -15.74 -2.83
CA ILE A 159 -13.60 -16.89 -3.59
C ILE A 159 -13.69 -18.13 -2.70
N GLU A 160 -12.63 -18.48 -1.98
CA GLU A 160 -12.62 -19.67 -1.12
C GLU A 160 -13.69 -19.59 -0.04
N ARG A 161 -13.83 -18.43 0.61
CA ARG A 161 -14.88 -18.21 1.61
C ARG A 161 -16.27 -18.30 0.99
N THR A 162 -16.46 -17.73 -0.19
CA THR A 162 -17.73 -17.77 -0.91
C THR A 162 -18.09 -19.21 -1.26
N LEU A 163 -17.16 -19.99 -1.82
CA LEU A 163 -17.35 -21.40 -2.15
C LEU A 163 -17.76 -22.24 -0.94
N GLU A 164 -17.12 -22.06 0.21
CA GLU A 164 -17.51 -22.77 1.43
C GLU A 164 -18.90 -22.36 1.95
N ILE A 165 -19.29 -21.10 1.77
CA ILE A 165 -20.63 -20.62 2.14
C ILE A 165 -21.72 -21.22 1.25
N VAL A 166 -21.52 -21.30 -0.07
CA VAL A 166 -22.51 -21.89 -1.00
C VAL A 166 -22.53 -23.42 -0.97
N ARG A 167 -21.48 -24.05 -0.44
CA ARG A 167 -21.31 -25.51 -0.43
C ARG A 167 -22.54 -26.31 0.05
N PRO A 168 -23.27 -25.92 1.11
CA PRO A 168 -24.44 -26.67 1.57
C PRO A 168 -25.65 -26.60 0.63
N SER A 169 -25.67 -25.63 -0.27
CA SER A 169 -26.79 -25.33 -1.17
C SER A 169 -26.60 -25.86 -2.59
N VAL A 170 -25.48 -26.53 -2.86
CA VAL A 170 -25.18 -27.15 -4.15
C VAL A 170 -24.91 -28.64 -3.96
N THR A 171 -25.12 -29.41 -5.02
CA THR A 171 -24.74 -30.83 -5.01
C THR A 171 -23.20 -30.99 -4.96
N PRO A 172 -22.67 -32.13 -4.47
CA PRO A 172 -21.23 -32.39 -4.47
C PRO A 172 -20.59 -32.26 -5.86
N GLN A 173 -21.31 -32.67 -6.91
CA GLN A 173 -20.85 -32.58 -8.31
C GLN A 173 -20.75 -31.13 -8.78
N GLU A 174 -21.78 -30.31 -8.52
CA GLU A 174 -21.75 -28.88 -8.84
C GLU A 174 -20.64 -28.15 -8.09
N PHE A 175 -20.41 -28.49 -6.82
CA PHE A 175 -19.31 -27.92 -6.04
C PHE A 175 -17.94 -28.25 -6.67
N LEU A 176 -17.74 -29.47 -7.16
CA LEU A 176 -16.51 -29.85 -7.86
C LEU A 176 -16.33 -29.08 -9.17
N LEU A 177 -17.42 -28.82 -9.92
CA LEU A 177 -17.38 -27.99 -11.13
C LEU A 177 -17.01 -26.54 -10.80
N LEU A 178 -17.65 -25.94 -9.80
CA LEU A 178 -17.30 -24.59 -9.33
C LEU A 178 -15.84 -24.51 -8.89
N ARG A 179 -15.35 -25.51 -8.15
CA ARG A 179 -13.95 -25.58 -7.75
C ARG A 179 -13.01 -25.72 -8.94
N SER A 180 -13.38 -26.50 -9.95
CA SER A 180 -12.60 -26.63 -11.19
C SER A 180 -12.53 -25.32 -11.96
N GLU A 181 -13.65 -24.61 -12.12
CA GLU A 181 -13.71 -23.30 -12.77
C GLU A 181 -12.86 -22.27 -12.03
N TYR A 182 -12.96 -22.23 -10.70
CA TYR A 182 -12.09 -21.42 -9.86
C TYR A 182 -10.60 -21.65 -10.16
N ARG A 183 -10.16 -22.92 -10.27
CA ARG A 183 -8.77 -23.27 -10.58
C ARG A 183 -8.33 -22.86 -11.99
N GLN A 184 -9.25 -22.52 -12.88
CA GLN A 184 -8.97 -22.09 -14.24
C GLN A 184 -8.97 -20.56 -14.41
N ILE A 185 -9.26 -19.80 -13.35
CA ILE A 185 -9.25 -18.33 -13.37
C ILE A 185 -7.82 -17.83 -13.57
N ASN A 186 -7.58 -17.25 -14.74
CA ASN A 186 -6.31 -16.65 -15.15
C ASN A 186 -6.46 -15.36 -15.98
N SER A 187 -7.67 -14.78 -16.01
CA SER A 187 -8.00 -13.53 -16.69
C SER A 187 -9.16 -12.83 -16.00
N LEU A 188 -9.37 -11.54 -16.29
CA LEU A 188 -10.50 -10.78 -15.75
C LEU A 188 -11.84 -11.41 -16.15
N GLU A 189 -11.99 -11.75 -17.44
CA GLU A 189 -13.22 -12.32 -18.01
C GLU A 189 -13.64 -13.61 -17.27
N LYS A 190 -12.70 -14.55 -17.07
CA LYS A 190 -12.99 -15.80 -16.36
C LYS A 190 -13.38 -15.57 -14.90
N PHE A 191 -12.74 -14.59 -14.26
CA PHE A 191 -13.11 -14.22 -12.90
C PHE A 191 -14.51 -13.61 -12.84
N GLU A 192 -14.86 -12.74 -13.80
CA GLU A 192 -16.18 -12.13 -13.90
C GLU A 192 -17.28 -13.16 -14.12
N ASP A 193 -17.09 -14.10 -15.04
CA ASP A 193 -18.03 -15.20 -15.28
C ASP A 193 -18.25 -16.06 -14.04
N PHE A 194 -17.14 -16.45 -13.38
CA PHE A 194 -17.19 -17.20 -12.13
C PHE A 194 -17.91 -16.41 -11.01
N TYR A 195 -17.59 -15.12 -10.87
CA TYR A 195 -18.18 -14.23 -9.86
C TYR A 195 -19.70 -14.14 -10.02
N PHE A 196 -20.19 -13.93 -11.24
CA PHE A 196 -21.63 -13.84 -11.49
C PHE A 196 -22.33 -15.19 -11.30
N LYS A 197 -21.70 -16.30 -11.71
CA LYS A 197 -22.24 -17.64 -11.51
C LYS A 197 -22.38 -17.99 -10.03
N VAL A 198 -21.37 -17.71 -9.21
CA VAL A 198 -21.46 -17.97 -7.78
C VAL A 198 -22.48 -17.04 -7.11
N SER A 199 -22.54 -15.79 -7.55
CA SER A 199 -23.54 -14.82 -7.06
C SER A 199 -24.98 -15.24 -7.39
N SER A 200 -25.23 -15.84 -8.57
CA SER A 200 -26.56 -16.33 -8.92
C SER A 200 -26.98 -17.50 -8.05
N VAL A 201 -26.09 -18.47 -7.81
CA VAL A 201 -26.35 -19.60 -6.89
C VAL A 201 -26.68 -19.09 -5.49
N ALA A 202 -25.92 -18.11 -4.97
CA ALA A 202 -26.19 -17.53 -3.66
C ALA A 202 -27.56 -16.82 -3.62
N LYS A 203 -27.90 -16.06 -4.66
CA LYS A 203 -29.18 -15.36 -4.77
C LYS A 203 -30.37 -16.31 -4.84
N GLU A 204 -30.28 -17.38 -5.63
CA GLU A 204 -31.31 -18.42 -5.77
C GLU A 204 -31.59 -19.11 -4.42
N ASN A 205 -30.56 -19.25 -3.59
CA ASN A 205 -30.65 -19.90 -2.29
C ASN A 205 -30.81 -18.91 -1.11
N SER A 206 -30.99 -17.61 -1.38
CA SER A 206 -31.12 -16.56 -0.36
C SER A 206 -29.94 -16.52 0.64
N ILE A 207 -28.72 -16.73 0.13
CA ILE A 207 -27.48 -16.75 0.90
C ILE A 207 -26.80 -15.38 0.84
N GLU A 208 -26.42 -14.84 2.00
CA GLU A 208 -25.62 -13.63 2.08
C GLU A 208 -24.13 -13.93 1.86
N LEU A 209 -23.52 -13.25 0.89
CA LEU A 209 -22.10 -13.36 0.58
C LEU A 209 -21.28 -12.28 1.31
N PRO A 210 -19.99 -12.54 1.61
CA PRO A 210 -19.12 -11.53 2.18
C PRO A 210 -18.97 -10.34 1.24
N GLN A 211 -18.82 -9.14 1.78
CA GLN A 211 -18.60 -7.95 0.97
C GLN A 211 -17.24 -8.02 0.26
N PHE A 212 -17.25 -7.79 -1.05
CA PHE A 212 -16.07 -7.71 -1.87
C PHE A 212 -16.30 -6.70 -2.99
N SER A 213 -15.31 -5.87 -3.26
CA SER A 213 -15.35 -4.86 -4.31
C SER A 213 -14.39 -5.29 -5.42
N PRO A 214 -14.85 -6.06 -6.41
CA PRO A 214 -14.00 -6.44 -7.53
C PRO A 214 -13.58 -5.21 -8.32
N LEU A 215 -12.28 -5.08 -8.60
CA LEU A 215 -11.78 -4.03 -9.48
C LEU A 215 -12.21 -4.33 -10.92
N LEU A 216 -12.63 -3.30 -11.64
CA LEU A 216 -12.95 -3.33 -13.08
C LEU A 216 -14.20 -4.14 -13.48
N ILE A 217 -14.86 -4.84 -12.55
CA ILE A 217 -16.17 -5.46 -12.82
C ILE A 217 -17.26 -4.41 -12.66
N LYS A 218 -18.05 -4.21 -13.71
CA LYS A 218 -19.25 -3.37 -13.65
C LYS A 218 -20.44 -4.24 -13.24
N PRO A 219 -21.36 -3.74 -12.40
CA PRO A 219 -22.61 -4.44 -12.17
C PRO A 219 -23.33 -4.61 -13.52
N LYS A 220 -23.67 -5.85 -13.88
CA LYS A 220 -24.57 -6.10 -15.02
C LYS A 220 -25.90 -5.42 -14.70
N ALA A 221 -26.26 -4.44 -15.54
CA ALA A 221 -27.53 -3.74 -15.48
C ALA A 221 -28.70 -4.68 -15.77
#